data_AF-A0A1M3NFJ7-F1
#
_entry.id   AF-A0A1M3NFJ7-F1
#
_cell.length_a   1.000
_cell.length_b   1.000
_cell.length_c   1.000
_cell.angle_alpha   90.00
_cell.angle_beta   90.00
_cell.angle_gamma   90.00
#
_symmetry.space_group_name_H-M   'P 1'
#
loop_
_entity.id
_entity.type
_entity.pdbx_description
1 polymer ?
#
loop_
_entity_poly.entity_id
_entity_poly.type
_entity_poly.pdbx_seq_one_letter_code
_entity_poly.pdbx_strand_id
1 'polypeptide(L)'
;MSSRRLASLVAFALACGSASCAAILGFERLSEELAEGGIPDGGGSDAPTLDGGPDAPTNAACTELGVPAPPADAAVGTTPTILGALRVLDFGLEVDGAGPQIPGFNLDLTCSTDIASSSCTTKLLPTTFETHAKDKNASGLDNAGFSLIEYISRFSDVLSPKGINDGIKAGKYGAVIRVEGWNGLPDDDDIRVEIFPAIGFDENGNGGATPELDEDDLWLLDGRFKVGGVLEASTIKSDRAWVAGGRAVARFKHVTLPLLLADDPKPFDVHMTDAVVAVTIGTAPSGKRELRDGVIGGRWKTSDFLAQVRTIFLANSNGLVNTTLCDDVPGAKLIYGSVKDTICDGRDIRSDSEDGKGLPCDAISAGARIETYRVNELGTFAMPNDGGVRCQAPAIPLGDDCPP
;
A
#
# COMPACT_ATOMS: atom_id res chain seq x y z
N MET A 1 7.21 -20.16 75.85
CA MET A 1 6.03 -19.53 76.48
C MET A 1 5.63 -18.35 75.59
N SER A 2 4.73 -18.58 74.62
CA SER A 2 3.31 -18.17 74.61
C SER A 2 3.16 -16.70 74.15
N SER A 3 2.42 -16.29 73.11
CA SER A 3 1.31 -16.81 72.26
C SER A 3 1.42 -16.09 70.88
N ARG A 4 1.16 -16.64 69.68
CA ARG A 4 -0.03 -17.19 68.98
C ARG A 4 -1.26 -16.26 68.84
N ARG A 5 -1.43 -15.79 67.58
CA ARG A 5 -2.64 -15.64 66.73
C ARG A 5 -3.71 -14.59 67.11
N LEU A 6 -4.11 -13.77 66.12
CA LEU A 6 -5.48 -13.81 65.56
C LEU A 6 -5.54 -13.17 64.16
N ALA A 7 -6.30 -13.81 63.28
CA ALA A 7 -6.65 -13.37 61.94
C ALA A 7 -7.97 -12.59 61.98
N SER A 8 -8.19 -11.68 61.02
CA SER A 8 -9.55 -11.27 60.62
C SER A 8 -9.58 -10.90 59.13
N LEU A 9 -10.21 -11.79 58.35
CA LEU A 9 -10.93 -11.45 57.14
C LEU A 9 -12.05 -10.45 57.48
N VAL A 10 -12.21 -9.41 56.69
CA VAL A 10 -13.53 -8.82 56.40
C VAL A 10 -13.58 -8.55 54.89
N ALA A 11 -14.29 -9.43 54.19
CA ALA A 11 -14.87 -9.14 52.90
C ALA A 11 -16.11 -8.27 53.14
N PHE A 12 -16.25 -7.19 52.37
CA PHE A 12 -17.56 -6.56 52.15
C PHE A 12 -17.70 -6.25 50.67
N ALA A 13 -18.66 -6.95 50.07
CA ALA A 13 -19.16 -6.71 48.74
C ALA A 13 -19.93 -5.38 48.71
N LEU A 14 -19.72 -4.60 47.65
CA LEU A 14 -20.71 -3.66 47.15
C LEU A 14 -20.76 -3.81 45.62
N ALA A 15 -21.88 -4.40 45.18
CA ALA A 15 -22.38 -4.36 43.83
C ALA A 15 -23.36 -3.17 43.68
N CYS A 16 -23.75 -2.90 42.42
CA CYS A 16 -24.49 -1.76 41.86
C CYS A 16 -23.56 -0.57 41.49
N GLY A 17 -23.42 -0.10 40.25
CA GLY A 17 -24.15 -0.36 39.01
C GLY A 17 -24.47 0.97 38.33
N SER A 18 -23.80 1.27 37.20
CA SER A 18 -24.20 2.17 36.09
C SER A 18 -22.92 2.48 35.28
N ALA A 19 -22.65 1.99 34.06
CA ALA A 19 -23.40 2.03 32.80
C ALA A 19 -23.64 3.45 32.25
N SER A 20 -22.62 3.99 31.53
CA SER A 20 -22.67 5.05 30.49
C SER A 20 -21.21 5.50 30.25
N CYS A 21 -20.56 5.36 29.09
CA CYS A 21 -20.98 5.72 27.74
C CYS A 21 -20.57 4.65 26.71
N ALA A 22 -21.57 3.89 26.24
CA ALA A 22 -21.55 3.26 24.92
C ALA A 22 -22.78 3.83 24.21
N ALA A 23 -22.56 4.91 23.46
CA ALA A 23 -23.54 5.50 22.54
C ALA A 23 -22.80 6.53 21.69
N ILE A 24 -22.25 6.08 20.57
CA ILE A 24 -22.08 6.76 19.27
C ILE A 24 -21.44 5.66 18.40
N LEU A 25 -22.08 5.33 17.28
CA LEU A 25 -21.82 4.23 16.33
C LEU A 25 -22.56 2.89 16.64
N GLY A 26 -23.87 2.87 16.39
CA GLY A 26 -24.51 1.68 15.79
C GLY A 26 -24.02 1.56 14.33
N PHE A 27 -23.82 0.39 13.74
CA PHE A 27 -24.76 -0.72 13.71
C PHE A 27 -24.10 -2.11 13.80
N GLU A 28 -24.79 -2.92 14.59
CA GLU A 28 -24.96 -4.37 14.68
C GLU A 28 -24.35 -5.31 13.62
N ARG A 29 -23.64 -6.31 14.17
CA ARG A 29 -23.48 -7.66 13.61
C ARG A 29 -24.82 -8.37 13.47
N LEU A 30 -25.00 -9.11 12.37
CA LEU A 30 -25.70 -10.40 12.39
C LEU A 30 -24.95 -11.40 11.48
N SER A 31 -24.54 -12.53 12.07
CA SER A 31 -24.12 -13.73 11.34
C SER A 31 -25.27 -14.74 11.32
N GLU A 32 -25.25 -15.57 10.28
CA GLU A 32 -25.86 -16.91 10.13
C GLU A 32 -27.38 -17.07 10.22
N GLU A 33 -27.98 -17.39 9.08
CA GLU A 33 -28.88 -18.55 8.99
C GLU A 33 -28.63 -19.29 7.67
N LEU A 34 -28.46 -20.61 7.77
CA LEU A 34 -28.35 -21.54 6.65
C LEU A 34 -29.72 -22.18 6.37
N ALA A 35 -29.96 -22.37 5.08
CA ALA A 35 -30.69 -23.49 4.43
C ALA A 35 -32.15 -23.30 3.97
N GLU A 36 -32.27 -23.53 2.65
CA GLU A 36 -33.26 -24.37 1.95
C GLU A 36 -34.37 -23.66 1.13
N GLY A 37 -34.31 -23.84 -0.20
CA GLY A 37 -35.50 -23.98 -1.04
C GLY A 37 -35.63 -23.08 -2.28
N GLY A 38 -35.38 -23.63 -3.47
CA GLY A 38 -36.14 -23.29 -4.69
C GLY A 38 -35.36 -22.73 -5.88
N ILE A 39 -35.17 -23.57 -6.91
CA ILE A 39 -34.91 -23.13 -8.30
C ILE A 39 -36.26 -22.68 -8.92
N PRO A 40 -36.28 -21.58 -9.68
CA PRO A 40 -36.70 -21.70 -11.09
C PRO A 40 -35.82 -20.90 -12.07
N ASP A 41 -35.64 -21.49 -13.26
CA ASP A 41 -35.09 -20.90 -14.48
C ASP A 41 -35.85 -19.64 -14.94
N GLY A 42 -35.14 -18.71 -15.59
CA GLY A 42 -35.74 -17.67 -16.42
C GLY A 42 -34.79 -16.54 -16.78
N GLY A 43 -34.35 -16.50 -18.04
CA GLY A 43 -33.34 -15.55 -18.55
C GLY A 43 -33.76 -14.07 -18.58
N GLY A 44 -32.77 -13.22 -18.82
CA GLY A 44 -32.96 -11.80 -19.09
C GLY A 44 -31.74 -11.00 -18.69
N SER A 45 -31.13 -10.35 -19.67
CA SER A 45 -30.02 -9.41 -19.52
C SER A 45 -30.36 -8.28 -18.54
N ASP A 46 -29.34 -7.74 -17.87
CA ASP A 46 -28.94 -6.32 -17.97
C ASP A 46 -27.87 -6.05 -16.91
N ALA A 47 -26.62 -5.92 -17.38
CA ALA A 47 -25.55 -5.32 -16.61
C ALA A 47 -25.91 -3.85 -16.32
N PRO A 48 -25.61 -3.31 -15.14
CA PRO A 48 -25.95 -1.93 -14.82
C PRO A 48 -25.14 -0.99 -15.71
N THR A 49 -25.82 -0.32 -16.62
CA THR A 49 -25.31 0.83 -17.36
C THR A 49 -25.03 1.95 -16.38
N LEU A 50 -23.77 2.42 -16.34
CA LEU A 50 -23.40 3.68 -15.73
C LEU A 50 -24.05 4.80 -16.55
N ASP A 51 -25.17 5.33 -16.06
CA ASP A 51 -25.78 6.54 -16.61
C ASP A 51 -24.84 7.72 -16.36
N GLY A 52 -24.31 8.28 -17.45
CA GLY A 52 -23.51 9.50 -17.47
C GLY A 52 -24.36 10.69 -17.03
N GLY A 53 -24.05 11.21 -15.85
CA GLY A 53 -24.36 12.59 -15.50
C GLY A 53 -23.52 13.55 -16.35
N PRO A 54 -23.92 14.82 -16.50
CA PRO A 54 -23.18 15.76 -17.33
C PRO A 54 -21.84 16.07 -16.65
N ASP A 55 -20.78 15.45 -17.16
CA ASP A 55 -19.42 15.71 -16.75
C ASP A 55 -19.11 17.20 -16.89
N ALA A 56 -18.56 17.78 -15.82
CA ALA A 56 -17.74 18.98 -15.90
C ALA A 56 -16.70 18.76 -17.02
N PRO A 57 -16.28 19.80 -17.77
CA PRO A 57 -15.54 19.62 -19.02
C PRO A 57 -14.29 18.77 -18.77
N THR A 58 -14.34 17.50 -19.16
CA THR A 58 -13.19 16.62 -19.23
C THR A 58 -12.29 17.23 -20.29
N ASN A 59 -11.26 17.92 -19.85
CA ASN A 59 -10.24 18.41 -20.77
C ASN A 59 -9.63 17.14 -21.38
N ALA A 60 -9.91 16.84 -22.65
CA ALA A 60 -9.44 15.62 -23.32
C ALA A 60 -7.89 15.44 -23.31
N ALA A 61 -7.16 16.43 -22.77
CA ALA A 61 -5.74 16.42 -22.49
C ALA A 61 -5.34 15.63 -21.22
N CYS A 62 -6.26 15.42 -20.27
CA CYS A 62 -6.00 14.74 -18.99
C CYS A 62 -6.66 13.37 -19.01
N THR A 63 -6.03 12.44 -19.74
CA THR A 63 -6.49 11.04 -19.84
C THR A 63 -5.82 10.18 -18.79
N GLU A 64 -6.35 8.97 -18.56
CA GLU A 64 -5.81 7.97 -17.64
C GLU A 64 -4.37 7.58 -18.05
N LEU A 65 -3.40 8.34 -17.55
CA LEU A 65 -2.00 8.19 -17.91
C LEU A 65 -1.48 6.86 -17.36
N GLY A 66 -0.82 6.07 -18.21
CA GLY A 66 -0.16 4.82 -17.81
C GLY A 66 -1.10 3.61 -17.71
N VAL A 67 -2.41 3.79 -17.92
CA VAL A 67 -3.40 2.71 -17.88
C VAL A 67 -4.06 2.55 -19.26
N PRO A 68 -3.62 1.58 -20.09
CA PRO A 68 -4.29 1.30 -21.34
C PRO A 68 -5.73 0.84 -21.09
N ALA A 69 -6.67 1.30 -21.92
CA ALA A 69 -8.06 0.87 -21.83
C ALA A 69 -8.19 -0.66 -21.95
N PRO A 70 -9.14 -1.28 -21.22
CA PRO A 70 -9.44 -2.69 -21.39
C PRO A 70 -9.79 -3.01 -22.85
N PRO A 71 -9.30 -4.13 -23.41
CA PRO A 71 -9.73 -4.56 -24.73
C PRO A 71 -11.21 -4.99 -24.69
N ALA A 72 -11.79 -5.19 -25.88
CA ALA A 72 -13.09 -5.85 -25.99
C ALA A 72 -12.96 -7.33 -25.63
N ASP A 73 -14.08 -7.95 -25.23
CA ASP A 73 -14.17 -9.32 -24.73
C ASP A 73 -13.23 -10.29 -25.46
N ALA A 74 -12.31 -10.87 -24.70
CA ALA A 74 -11.32 -11.83 -25.17
C ALA A 74 -11.71 -13.25 -24.72
N ALA A 75 -11.09 -14.25 -25.36
CA ALA A 75 -11.33 -15.63 -24.98
C ALA A 75 -10.67 -15.95 -23.63
N VAL A 76 -11.36 -16.72 -22.79
CA VAL A 76 -10.84 -17.21 -21.50
C VAL A 76 -9.50 -17.91 -21.69
N GLY A 77 -8.53 -17.54 -20.85
CA GLY A 77 -7.20 -18.10 -20.92
C GLY A 77 -7.01 -19.45 -20.25
N THR A 78 -6.03 -20.18 -20.75
CA THR A 78 -5.58 -21.48 -20.19
C THR A 78 -4.08 -21.50 -19.95
N THR A 79 -3.40 -20.35 -20.01
CA THR A 79 -1.95 -20.32 -19.81
C THR A 79 -1.58 -20.54 -18.34
N PRO A 80 -0.38 -21.09 -18.07
CA PRO A 80 0.10 -21.25 -16.71
C PRO A 80 0.23 -19.91 -15.99
N THR A 81 0.04 -19.94 -14.67
CA THR A 81 0.31 -18.83 -13.76
C THR A 81 1.70 -18.24 -13.96
N ILE A 82 1.78 -16.91 -13.95
CA ILE A 82 3.05 -16.17 -13.99
C ILE A 82 3.30 -15.59 -12.61
N LEU A 83 4.45 -15.90 -12.02
CA LEU A 83 4.90 -15.34 -10.75
C LEU A 83 6.10 -14.43 -10.98
N GLY A 84 6.04 -13.22 -10.46
CA GLY A 84 7.14 -12.25 -10.45
C GLY A 84 7.40 -11.74 -9.05
N ALA A 85 8.55 -12.07 -8.47
CA ALA A 85 9.03 -11.51 -7.21
C ALA A 85 9.66 -10.13 -7.45
N LEU A 86 9.44 -9.20 -6.54
CA LEU A 86 9.97 -7.84 -6.59
C LEU A 86 11.50 -7.85 -6.48
N ARG A 87 12.17 -7.20 -7.43
CA ARG A 87 13.62 -7.00 -7.46
C ARG A 87 14.01 -5.57 -7.12
N VAL A 88 13.27 -4.61 -7.67
CA VAL A 88 13.52 -3.18 -7.53
C VAL A 88 12.20 -2.48 -7.25
N LEU A 89 12.22 -1.54 -6.30
CA LEU A 89 11.20 -0.54 -6.08
C LEU A 89 11.86 0.83 -6.17
N ASP A 90 11.55 1.57 -7.23
CA ASP A 90 12.19 2.85 -7.53
C ASP A 90 11.14 3.95 -7.64
N PHE A 91 11.24 4.95 -6.76
CA PHE A 91 10.34 6.10 -6.73
C PHE A 91 10.72 7.19 -7.75
N GLY A 92 11.72 6.97 -8.60
CA GLY A 92 12.19 7.91 -9.64
C GLY A 92 13.34 8.81 -9.20
N LEU A 93 13.95 8.53 -8.06
CA LEU A 93 15.02 9.30 -7.44
C LEU A 93 16.38 8.78 -7.93
N GLU A 94 16.85 9.34 -9.06
CA GLU A 94 18.10 9.05 -9.77
C GLU A 94 18.57 7.58 -9.83
N VAL A 95 18.46 7.00 -11.03
CA VAL A 95 19.25 5.83 -11.43
C VAL A 95 20.26 6.30 -12.48
N ASP A 96 21.55 6.25 -12.14
CA ASP A 96 22.70 6.33 -13.07
C ASP A 96 22.70 7.47 -14.12
N GLY A 97 22.59 8.72 -13.69
CA GLY A 97 22.95 9.89 -14.52
C GLY A 97 21.98 10.29 -15.64
N ALA A 98 20.80 9.66 -15.73
CA ALA A 98 19.76 9.97 -16.71
C ALA A 98 18.74 11.03 -16.24
N GLY A 99 18.95 11.65 -15.07
CA GLY A 99 17.98 12.52 -14.41
C GLY A 99 16.74 11.76 -13.89
N PRO A 100 15.89 12.40 -13.08
CA PRO A 100 14.70 11.75 -12.50
C PRO A 100 13.73 11.27 -13.60
N GLN A 101 13.38 9.99 -13.57
CA GLN A 101 12.28 9.42 -14.36
C GLN A 101 11.15 9.10 -13.38
N ILE A 102 10.20 10.02 -13.24
CA ILE A 102 9.17 9.91 -12.22
C ILE A 102 8.09 8.93 -12.71
N PRO A 103 7.92 7.76 -12.06
CA PRO A 103 6.87 6.81 -12.40
C PRO A 103 5.53 7.27 -11.81
N GLY A 104 4.41 6.74 -12.30
CA GLY A 104 3.09 7.03 -11.72
C GLY A 104 1.97 6.90 -12.74
N PHE A 105 0.80 7.37 -12.33
CA PHE A 105 -0.43 7.37 -13.11
C PHE A 105 -1.12 8.73 -12.98
N ASN A 106 -2.14 8.97 -13.79
CA ASN A 106 -3.14 10.00 -13.47
C ASN A 106 -4.23 9.32 -12.63
N LEU A 107 -4.11 9.43 -11.31
CA LEU A 107 -4.97 8.78 -10.33
C LEU A 107 -6.28 9.55 -10.14
N ASP A 108 -6.28 10.89 -10.21
CA ASP A 108 -7.48 11.73 -10.06
C ASP A 108 -8.19 12.12 -11.36
N LEU A 109 -7.63 11.70 -12.50
CA LEU A 109 -8.11 12.00 -13.85
C LEU A 109 -8.19 13.51 -14.16
N THR A 110 -7.42 14.30 -13.44
CA THR A 110 -7.33 15.76 -13.56
C THR A 110 -5.91 16.13 -13.98
N CYS A 111 -5.71 17.37 -14.46
CA CYS A 111 -4.36 17.93 -14.53
C CYS A 111 -4.27 19.08 -13.51
N SER A 112 -3.77 18.78 -12.32
CA SER A 112 -3.53 19.72 -11.22
C SER A 112 -2.26 20.56 -11.47
N THR A 113 -2.25 21.36 -12.55
CA THR A 113 -1.13 22.23 -12.94
C THR A 113 -0.98 23.50 -12.10
N ASP A 114 -2.05 23.93 -11.44
CA ASP A 114 -2.08 25.03 -10.46
C ASP A 114 -3.17 24.79 -9.41
N ILE A 115 -3.23 25.63 -8.37
CA ILE A 115 -4.20 25.49 -7.28
C ILE A 115 -5.65 25.51 -7.78
N ALA A 116 -5.96 26.32 -8.81
CA ALA A 116 -7.32 26.44 -9.31
C ALA A 116 -7.75 25.21 -10.12
N SER A 117 -6.80 24.45 -10.67
CA SER A 117 -7.03 23.20 -11.38
C SER A 117 -6.84 21.95 -10.50
N SER A 118 -6.55 22.11 -9.21
CA SER A 118 -6.41 20.98 -8.29
C SER A 118 -7.71 20.18 -8.19
N SER A 119 -7.57 18.85 -8.17
CA SER A 119 -8.70 17.92 -8.09
C SER A 119 -9.41 17.93 -6.73
N CYS A 120 -8.77 18.48 -5.68
CA CYS A 120 -9.35 18.68 -4.36
C CYS A 120 -9.05 20.09 -3.83
N THR A 121 -9.77 20.51 -2.79
CA THR A 121 -9.53 21.82 -2.18
C THR A 121 -8.27 21.79 -1.33
N THR A 122 -7.46 22.83 -1.46
CA THR A 122 -6.19 22.96 -0.74
C THR A 122 -6.00 24.37 -0.20
N LYS A 123 -5.29 24.49 0.92
CA LYS A 123 -4.87 25.77 1.53
C LYS A 123 -3.37 26.01 1.38
N LEU A 124 -2.69 25.18 0.61
CA LEU A 124 -1.27 25.35 0.34
C LEU A 124 -1.02 26.71 -0.29
N LEU A 125 0.11 27.32 0.06
CA LEU A 125 0.59 28.50 -0.65
C LEU A 125 0.97 28.10 -2.09
N PRO A 126 0.87 29.00 -3.07
CA PRO A 126 1.24 28.70 -4.46
C PRO A 126 2.64 28.08 -4.60
N THR A 127 3.62 28.56 -3.84
CA THR A 127 4.99 28.02 -3.86
C THR A 127 5.07 26.60 -3.32
N THR A 128 4.28 26.28 -2.29
CA THR A 128 4.23 24.93 -1.68
C THR A 128 3.53 23.96 -2.63
N PHE A 129 2.42 24.39 -3.24
CA PHE A 129 1.72 23.60 -4.26
C PHE A 129 2.63 23.26 -5.43
N GLU A 130 3.30 24.26 -6.02
CA GLU A 130 4.23 24.07 -7.13
C GLU A 130 5.38 23.11 -6.79
N THR A 131 5.83 23.11 -5.53
CA THR A 131 6.96 22.27 -5.10
C THR A 131 6.55 20.84 -4.82
N HIS A 132 5.39 20.62 -4.20
CA HIS A 132 5.04 19.34 -3.61
C HIS A 132 3.85 18.66 -4.27
N ALA A 133 2.76 19.40 -4.50
CA ALA A 133 1.45 18.84 -4.87
C ALA A 133 1.15 18.89 -6.37
N LYS A 134 1.84 19.74 -7.13
CA LYS A 134 1.65 19.84 -8.58
C LYS A 134 2.01 18.54 -9.31
N ASP A 135 1.24 18.23 -10.34
CA ASP A 135 1.51 17.16 -11.27
C ASP A 135 2.92 17.24 -11.84
N LYS A 136 3.51 16.08 -12.06
CA LYS A 136 4.89 16.00 -12.54
C LYS A 136 5.01 16.25 -14.05
N ASN A 137 3.90 16.28 -14.77
CA ASN A 137 3.85 16.71 -16.17
C ASN A 137 2.47 17.28 -16.56
N ALA A 138 2.37 17.81 -17.78
CA ALA A 138 1.14 18.41 -18.29
C ALA A 138 0.01 17.41 -18.63
N SER A 139 0.24 16.11 -18.45
CA SER A 139 -0.73 15.05 -18.72
C SER A 139 -1.38 14.50 -17.44
N GLY A 140 -1.14 15.13 -16.28
CA GLY A 140 -1.71 14.69 -15.01
C GLY A 140 -0.94 13.58 -14.33
N LEU A 141 0.39 13.55 -14.43
CA LEU A 141 1.18 12.53 -13.73
C LEU A 141 1.24 12.82 -12.22
N ASP A 142 0.48 12.04 -11.47
CA ASP A 142 0.38 12.11 -10.02
C ASP A 142 1.51 11.32 -9.36
N ASN A 143 2.38 12.03 -8.65
CA ASN A 143 3.39 11.44 -7.76
C ASN A 143 3.96 12.47 -6.77
N ALA A 144 3.11 13.12 -5.99
CA ALA A 144 3.55 14.03 -4.92
C ALA A 144 4.45 13.32 -3.87
N GLY A 145 4.28 12.00 -3.72
CA GLY A 145 5.10 11.13 -2.88
C GLY A 145 6.59 11.12 -3.25
N PHE A 146 6.95 11.45 -4.49
CA PHE A 146 8.34 11.63 -4.91
C PHE A 146 9.10 12.59 -3.98
N SER A 147 8.54 13.78 -3.73
CA SER A 147 9.17 14.80 -2.88
C SER A 147 9.22 14.37 -1.41
N LEU A 148 8.23 13.59 -0.96
CA LEU A 148 8.21 13.02 0.38
C LEU A 148 9.35 12.01 0.58
N ILE A 149 9.52 11.07 -0.36
CA ILE A 149 10.60 10.08 -0.29
C ILE A 149 11.97 10.74 -0.42
N GLU A 150 12.10 11.76 -1.29
CA GLU A 150 13.33 12.57 -1.36
C GLU A 150 13.66 13.18 0.00
N TYR A 151 12.66 13.78 0.65
CA TYR A 151 12.84 14.40 1.96
C TYR A 151 13.22 13.38 3.04
N ILE A 152 12.45 12.29 3.16
CA ILE A 152 12.67 11.24 4.16
C ILE A 152 14.05 10.59 3.98
N SER A 153 14.52 10.44 2.75
CA SER A 153 15.84 9.87 2.45
C SER A 153 17.01 10.64 3.11
N ARG A 154 16.80 11.92 3.47
CA ARG A 154 17.81 12.75 4.17
C ARG A 154 17.93 12.44 5.66
N PHE A 155 16.93 11.77 6.24
CA PHE A 155 16.87 11.43 7.67
C PHE A 155 17.13 9.95 7.96
N SER A 156 16.95 9.09 6.97
CA SER A 156 17.13 7.65 7.10
C SER A 156 17.62 7.03 5.79
N ASP A 157 18.81 6.44 5.85
CA ASP A 157 19.35 5.64 4.75
C ASP A 157 18.44 4.46 4.41
N VAL A 158 17.69 3.92 5.39
CA VAL A 158 16.85 2.73 5.20
C VAL A 158 15.58 3.03 4.40
N LEU A 159 15.00 4.23 4.59
CA LEU A 159 13.84 4.70 3.83
C LEU A 159 14.24 5.43 2.55
N SER A 160 15.55 5.56 2.28
CA SER A 160 16.03 6.01 0.97
C SER A 160 15.72 4.95 -0.10
N PRO A 161 15.55 5.34 -1.37
CA PRO A 161 15.40 4.39 -2.48
C PRO A 161 16.51 3.33 -2.51
N LYS A 162 17.74 3.73 -2.21
CA LYS A 162 18.86 2.79 -2.10
C LYS A 162 18.66 1.81 -0.96
N GLY A 163 18.33 2.28 0.25
CA GLY A 163 18.10 1.41 1.40
C GLY A 163 16.91 0.46 1.21
N ILE A 164 15.86 0.93 0.54
CA ILE A 164 14.72 0.11 0.17
C ILE A 164 15.14 -1.05 -0.73
N ASN A 165 15.87 -0.73 -1.81
CA ASN A 165 16.36 -1.74 -2.75
C ASN A 165 17.43 -2.66 -2.17
N ASP A 166 18.30 -2.15 -1.29
CA ASP A 166 19.27 -2.98 -0.56
C ASP A 166 18.53 -3.95 0.40
N GLY A 167 17.42 -3.53 1.00
CA GLY A 167 16.55 -4.37 1.82
C GLY A 167 15.88 -5.50 1.03
N ILE A 168 15.35 -5.19 -0.16
CA ILE A 168 14.79 -6.18 -1.09
C ILE A 168 15.86 -7.18 -1.52
N LYS A 169 17.03 -6.70 -1.98
CA LYS A 169 18.15 -7.56 -2.39
C LYS A 169 18.70 -8.44 -1.27
N ALA A 170 18.61 -7.97 -0.03
CA ALA A 170 19.00 -8.74 1.15
C ALA A 170 17.89 -9.70 1.63
N GLY A 171 16.74 -9.76 0.95
CA GLY A 171 15.62 -10.63 1.32
C GLY A 171 14.91 -10.25 2.62
N LYS A 172 15.01 -8.99 3.07
CA LYS A 172 14.38 -8.53 4.32
C LYS A 172 12.86 -8.38 4.20
N TYR A 173 12.39 -8.03 3.00
CA TYR A 173 11.00 -7.84 2.63
C TYR A 173 10.89 -7.76 1.12
N GLY A 174 9.68 -7.88 0.59
CA GLY A 174 9.43 -7.82 -0.84
C GLY A 174 7.95 -8.02 -1.14
N ALA A 175 7.66 -8.45 -2.37
CA ALA A 175 6.34 -8.93 -2.75
C ALA A 175 6.46 -9.90 -3.92
N VAL A 176 5.53 -10.84 -4.03
CA VAL A 176 5.35 -11.67 -5.23
C VAL A 176 4.04 -11.27 -5.90
N ILE A 177 4.10 -10.95 -7.18
CA ILE A 177 2.94 -10.67 -8.01
C ILE A 177 2.58 -11.94 -8.78
N ARG A 178 1.32 -12.34 -8.70
CA ARG A 178 0.77 -13.48 -9.42
C ARG A 178 -0.21 -13.01 -10.47
N VAL A 179 -0.03 -13.46 -11.72
CA VAL A 179 -0.97 -13.26 -12.82
C VAL A 179 -1.54 -14.62 -13.24
N GLU A 180 -2.86 -14.73 -13.25
CA GLU A 180 -3.61 -15.94 -13.59
C GLU A 180 -4.71 -15.66 -14.59
N GLY A 181 -5.15 -16.71 -15.30
CA GLY A 181 -6.26 -16.64 -16.24
C GLY A 181 -5.92 -16.05 -17.61
N TRP A 182 -4.68 -15.60 -17.83
CA TRP A 182 -4.25 -15.03 -19.10
C TRP A 182 -4.34 -16.04 -20.26
N ASN A 183 -4.78 -15.58 -21.43
CA ASN A 183 -4.99 -16.40 -22.62
C ASN A 183 -3.76 -16.51 -23.52
N GLY A 184 -2.66 -15.83 -23.18
CA GLY A 184 -1.41 -15.87 -23.92
C GLY A 184 -1.31 -14.89 -25.08
N LEU A 185 -2.37 -14.11 -25.32
CA LEU A 185 -2.44 -13.09 -26.37
C LEU A 185 -2.06 -11.71 -25.83
N PRO A 186 -1.69 -10.77 -26.71
CA PRO A 186 -1.43 -9.39 -26.30
C PRO A 186 -2.62 -8.69 -25.65
N ASP A 187 -3.85 -9.10 -25.99
CA ASP A 187 -5.07 -8.51 -25.46
C ASP A 187 -5.91 -9.60 -24.78
N ASP A 188 -6.29 -9.33 -23.53
CA ASP A 188 -7.11 -10.19 -22.69
C ASP A 188 -7.95 -9.30 -21.76
N ASP A 189 -9.26 -9.41 -21.74
CA ASP A 189 -10.14 -8.52 -20.98
C ASP A 189 -10.33 -8.96 -19.53
N ASP A 190 -10.01 -10.21 -19.19
CA ASP A 190 -10.21 -10.78 -17.86
C ASP A 190 -9.01 -11.63 -17.42
N ILE A 191 -8.21 -11.07 -16.52
CA ILE A 191 -7.19 -11.81 -15.78
C ILE A 191 -7.38 -11.58 -14.27
N ARG A 192 -6.70 -12.40 -13.47
CA ARG A 192 -6.62 -12.19 -12.02
C ARG A 192 -5.21 -11.84 -11.64
N VAL A 193 -5.07 -10.80 -10.83
CA VAL A 193 -3.78 -10.41 -10.25
C VAL A 193 -3.88 -10.42 -8.73
N GLU A 194 -2.93 -11.09 -8.10
CA GLU A 194 -2.77 -11.11 -6.65
C GLU A 194 -1.38 -10.60 -6.28
N ILE A 195 -1.29 -9.91 -5.14
CA ILE A 195 -0.04 -9.47 -4.56
C ILE A 195 0.14 -10.19 -3.24
N PHE A 196 1.29 -10.83 -3.06
CA PHE A 196 1.70 -11.48 -1.83
C PHE A 196 2.83 -10.67 -1.21
N PRO A 197 2.54 -9.77 -0.26
CA PRO A 197 3.60 -9.06 0.45
C PRO A 197 4.49 -10.07 1.18
N ALA A 198 5.79 -9.83 1.20
CA ALA A 198 6.76 -10.70 1.84
C ALA A 198 7.50 -9.95 2.94
N ILE A 199 7.71 -10.62 4.06
CA ILE A 199 8.37 -10.10 5.27
C ILE A 199 9.73 -10.76 5.51
N GLY A 200 10.25 -11.43 4.49
CA GLY A 200 11.51 -12.13 4.55
C GLY A 200 11.69 -13.09 3.39
N PHE A 201 12.78 -13.84 3.45
CA PHE A 201 13.16 -14.86 2.49
C PHE A 201 13.38 -16.20 3.21
N ASP A 202 13.05 -17.31 2.57
CA ASP A 202 13.25 -18.64 3.15
C ASP A 202 14.70 -19.10 2.95
N GLU A 203 15.54 -18.81 3.94
CA GLU A 203 16.96 -19.18 3.94
C GLU A 203 17.19 -20.70 3.85
N ASN A 204 16.28 -21.51 4.40
CA ASN A 204 16.43 -22.96 4.44
C ASN A 204 15.98 -23.63 3.14
N GLY A 205 14.96 -23.07 2.49
CA GLY A 205 14.47 -23.52 1.19
C GLY A 205 15.49 -23.32 0.08
N ASN A 206 16.31 -22.28 0.16
CA ASN A 206 17.16 -21.82 -0.94
C ASN A 206 18.68 -21.92 -0.66
N GLY A 207 19.08 -22.46 0.49
CA GLY A 207 20.48 -22.82 0.77
C GLY A 207 21.44 -21.66 1.03
N GLY A 208 20.94 -20.45 1.32
CA GLY A 208 21.73 -19.23 1.49
C GLY A 208 21.08 -18.20 2.42
N ALA A 209 21.88 -17.23 2.88
CA ALA A 209 21.45 -16.16 3.80
C ALA A 209 20.82 -14.95 3.09
N THR A 210 20.85 -14.92 1.76
CA THR A 210 20.28 -13.85 0.91
C THR A 210 19.72 -14.48 -0.36
N PRO A 211 18.68 -13.88 -0.98
CA PRO A 211 18.15 -14.34 -2.26
C PRO A 211 19.20 -14.29 -3.38
N GLU A 212 19.19 -15.28 -4.27
CA GLU A 212 20.02 -15.25 -5.49
C GLU A 212 19.35 -14.42 -6.61
N LEU A 213 18.08 -14.04 -6.41
CA LEU A 213 17.24 -13.30 -7.34
C LEU A 213 16.97 -14.08 -8.63
N ASP A 214 16.71 -15.38 -8.48
CA ASP A 214 16.47 -16.33 -9.56
C ASP A 214 15.15 -17.11 -9.40
N GLU A 215 14.94 -18.12 -10.25
CA GLU A 215 13.66 -18.81 -10.28
C GLU A 215 13.40 -19.77 -9.11
N ASP A 216 14.41 -20.07 -8.31
CA ASP A 216 14.31 -21.03 -7.21
C ASP A 216 14.07 -20.32 -5.86
N ASP A 217 14.20 -18.99 -5.80
CA ASP A 217 13.90 -18.20 -4.61
C ASP A 217 12.47 -18.39 -4.07
N LEU A 218 12.38 -18.67 -2.77
CA LEU A 218 11.15 -18.73 -1.99
C LEU A 218 11.07 -17.58 -0.97
N TRP A 219 10.01 -16.78 -1.06
CA TRP A 219 9.76 -15.65 -0.17
C TRP A 219 8.87 -16.02 1.01
N LEU A 220 9.17 -15.50 2.21
CA LEU A 220 8.30 -15.62 3.38
C LEU A 220 7.14 -14.63 3.27
N LEU A 221 5.99 -15.13 2.86
CA LEU A 221 4.80 -14.34 2.61
C LEU A 221 4.18 -13.87 3.94
N ASP A 222 3.65 -12.65 3.97
CA ASP A 222 3.05 -12.07 5.17
C ASP A 222 1.70 -12.72 5.48
N GLY A 223 1.68 -13.48 6.58
CA GLY A 223 0.53 -14.23 7.08
C GLY A 223 -0.69 -13.36 7.41
N ARG A 224 -0.53 -12.05 7.61
CA ARG A 224 -1.65 -11.11 7.81
C ARG A 224 -2.56 -11.03 6.59
N PHE A 225 -2.03 -11.32 5.40
CA PHE A 225 -2.76 -11.27 4.13
C PHE A 225 -3.13 -12.65 3.59
N LYS A 226 -3.02 -13.70 4.41
CA LYS A 226 -3.43 -15.06 4.00
C LYS A 226 -4.95 -15.18 3.99
N VAL A 227 -5.51 -15.73 2.92
CA VAL A 227 -6.92 -16.13 2.91
C VAL A 227 -7.12 -17.37 3.79
N GLY A 228 -8.01 -17.27 4.78
CA GLY A 228 -8.32 -18.38 5.68
C GLY A 228 -8.83 -19.62 4.92
N GLY A 229 -8.24 -20.79 5.21
CA GLY A 229 -8.63 -22.06 4.59
C GLY A 229 -8.11 -22.30 3.17
N VAL A 230 -7.38 -21.35 2.57
CA VAL A 230 -6.74 -21.50 1.25
C VAL A 230 -5.23 -21.34 1.43
N LEU A 231 -4.44 -22.34 1.01
CA LEU A 231 -3.00 -22.35 1.28
C LEU A 231 -2.22 -21.32 0.44
N GLU A 232 -2.68 -21.04 -0.78
CA GLU A 232 -1.97 -20.25 -1.79
C GLU A 232 -2.82 -19.09 -2.31
N ALA A 233 -3.40 -18.29 -1.42
CA ALA A 233 -4.19 -17.13 -1.81
C ALA A 233 -3.94 -15.93 -0.89
N SER A 234 -3.80 -14.77 -1.51
CA SER A 234 -3.68 -13.48 -0.83
C SER A 234 -5.05 -12.82 -0.71
N THR A 235 -5.26 -12.08 0.38
CA THR A 235 -6.40 -11.18 0.51
C THR A 235 -6.26 -9.94 -0.37
N ILE A 236 -5.05 -9.64 -0.87
CA ILE A 236 -4.78 -8.54 -1.80
C ILE A 236 -4.93 -9.08 -3.23
N LYS A 237 -6.14 -8.92 -3.77
CA LYS A 237 -6.53 -9.36 -5.10
C LYS A 237 -7.13 -8.20 -5.88
N SER A 238 -6.93 -8.20 -7.20
CA SER A 238 -7.45 -7.17 -8.09
C SER A 238 -8.97 -7.16 -8.10
N ASP A 239 -9.58 -5.98 -8.02
CA ASP A 239 -11.02 -5.79 -8.27
C ASP A 239 -11.34 -5.89 -9.76
N ARG A 240 -10.39 -5.47 -10.61
CA ARG A 240 -10.45 -5.56 -12.06
C ARG A 240 -9.03 -5.69 -12.61
N ALA A 241 -8.81 -6.59 -13.57
CA ALA A 241 -7.53 -6.68 -14.26
C ALA A 241 -7.70 -7.21 -15.69
N TRP A 242 -6.83 -6.75 -16.59
CA TRP A 242 -6.83 -7.08 -18.02
C TRP A 242 -5.41 -7.00 -18.58
N VAL A 243 -5.20 -7.47 -19.80
CA VAL A 243 -3.99 -7.29 -20.59
C VAL A 243 -4.35 -6.47 -21.84
N ALA A 244 -3.59 -5.40 -22.10
CA ALA A 244 -3.72 -4.63 -23.33
C ALA A 244 -2.33 -4.42 -23.94
N GLY A 245 -2.14 -4.82 -25.20
CA GLY A 245 -0.87 -4.72 -25.90
C GLY A 245 0.30 -5.45 -25.22
N GLY A 246 0.01 -6.54 -24.49
CA GLY A 246 0.98 -7.32 -23.71
C GLY A 246 1.29 -6.74 -22.32
N ARG A 247 0.57 -5.69 -21.89
CA ARG A 247 0.71 -5.08 -20.57
C ARG A 247 -0.47 -5.46 -19.70
N ALA A 248 -0.21 -6.23 -18.64
CA ALA A 248 -1.19 -6.54 -17.61
C ALA A 248 -1.40 -5.32 -16.72
N VAL A 249 -2.65 -4.94 -16.51
CA VAL A 249 -3.09 -3.88 -15.63
C VAL A 249 -4.03 -4.48 -14.59
N ALA A 250 -3.84 -4.10 -13.33
CA ALA A 250 -4.70 -4.51 -12.24
C ALA A 250 -5.01 -3.32 -11.31
N ARG A 251 -6.28 -3.20 -10.93
CA ARG A 251 -6.79 -2.22 -9.97
C ARG A 251 -7.16 -2.89 -8.66
N PHE A 252 -6.84 -2.25 -7.55
CA PHE A 252 -7.04 -2.76 -6.20
C PHE A 252 -7.61 -1.66 -5.31
N LYS A 253 -8.63 -1.97 -4.51
CA LYS A 253 -9.11 -1.05 -3.46
C LYS A 253 -8.04 -0.74 -2.42
N HIS A 254 -7.30 -1.76 -1.99
CA HIS A 254 -6.28 -1.65 -0.96
C HIS A 254 -5.08 -2.54 -1.27
N VAL A 255 -3.88 -1.96 -1.21
CA VAL A 255 -2.61 -2.69 -1.23
C VAL A 255 -1.80 -2.25 -0.03
N THR A 256 -1.12 -3.20 0.62
CA THR A 256 -0.18 -2.90 1.70
C THR A 256 1.15 -3.57 1.39
N LEU A 257 2.22 -2.78 1.40
CA LEU A 257 3.59 -3.28 1.24
C LEU A 257 4.37 -3.05 2.53
N PRO A 258 4.83 -4.12 3.21
CA PRO A 258 5.67 -3.99 4.40
C PRO A 258 7.10 -3.64 3.99
N LEU A 259 7.67 -2.66 4.68
CA LEU A 259 9.10 -2.34 4.65
C LEU A 259 9.68 -2.65 6.03
N LEU A 260 10.84 -3.30 6.10
CA LEU A 260 11.53 -3.53 7.37
C LEU A 260 12.63 -2.50 7.58
N LEU A 261 12.53 -1.74 8.68
CA LEU A 261 13.53 -0.75 9.02
C LEU A 261 14.66 -1.40 9.83
N ALA A 262 15.90 -0.95 9.66
CA ALA A 262 17.07 -1.66 10.21
C ALA A 262 17.03 -1.86 11.73
N ASP A 263 16.53 -0.87 12.45
CA ASP A 263 16.42 -0.89 13.92
C ASP A 263 15.04 -1.33 14.42
N ASP A 264 14.08 -1.54 13.50
CA ASP A 264 12.69 -1.75 13.85
C ASP A 264 12.23 -3.15 13.41
N PRO A 265 11.97 -4.08 14.35
CA PRO A 265 11.46 -5.39 14.00
C PRO A 265 10.01 -5.36 13.50
N LYS A 266 9.27 -4.27 13.73
CA LYS A 266 7.91 -4.09 13.23
C LYS A 266 7.97 -3.65 11.75
N PRO A 267 7.22 -4.30 10.84
CA PRO A 267 7.02 -3.78 9.51
C PRO A 267 6.44 -2.37 9.51
N PHE A 268 7.07 -1.48 8.73
CA PHE A 268 6.52 -0.21 8.31
C PHE A 268 5.61 -0.47 7.11
N ASP A 269 4.30 -0.46 7.34
CA ASP A 269 3.33 -0.78 6.29
C ASP A 269 3.02 0.46 5.44
N VAL A 270 3.32 0.41 4.15
CA VAL A 270 2.89 1.40 3.17
C VAL A 270 1.50 1.01 2.67
N HIS A 271 0.48 1.71 3.14
CA HIS A 271 -0.92 1.50 2.73
C HIS A 271 -1.26 2.38 1.52
N MET A 272 -1.73 1.74 0.45
CA MET A 272 -2.22 2.39 -0.76
C MET A 272 -3.70 2.09 -0.94
N THR A 273 -4.50 3.14 -1.17
CA THR A 273 -5.88 3.02 -1.63
C THR A 273 -5.96 3.27 -3.14
N ASP A 274 -6.96 2.65 -3.79
CA ASP A 274 -7.18 2.71 -5.25
C ASP A 274 -5.89 2.52 -6.04
N ALA A 275 -5.17 1.45 -5.69
CA ALA A 275 -3.86 1.17 -6.23
C ALA A 275 -3.99 0.57 -7.64
N VAL A 276 -3.05 0.95 -8.52
CA VAL A 276 -2.92 0.44 -9.87
C VAL A 276 -1.55 -0.21 -10.01
N VAL A 277 -1.52 -1.42 -10.54
CA VAL A 277 -0.30 -2.11 -10.95
C VAL A 277 -0.37 -2.34 -12.46
N ALA A 278 0.64 -1.89 -13.18
CA ALA A 278 0.77 -2.14 -14.61
C ALA A 278 2.14 -2.74 -14.90
N VAL A 279 2.18 -3.97 -15.43
CA VAL A 279 3.40 -4.73 -15.72
C VAL A 279 3.35 -5.32 -17.13
N THR A 280 4.49 -5.38 -17.81
CA THR A 280 4.59 -6.02 -19.12
C THR A 280 4.76 -7.53 -18.94
N ILE A 281 3.95 -8.33 -19.64
CA ILE A 281 4.14 -9.78 -19.71
C ILE A 281 5.18 -10.07 -20.79
N GLY A 282 6.36 -10.46 -20.35
CA GLY A 282 7.51 -10.78 -21.19
C GLY A 282 7.74 -12.28 -21.39
N THR A 283 8.84 -12.58 -22.06
CA THR A 283 9.42 -13.91 -22.14
C THR A 283 10.89 -13.81 -21.80
N ALA A 284 11.31 -14.53 -20.77
CA ALA A 284 12.69 -14.64 -20.34
C ALA A 284 13.55 -15.34 -21.42
N PRO A 285 14.89 -15.24 -21.38
CA PRO A 285 15.77 -16.00 -22.28
C PRO A 285 15.55 -17.52 -22.23
N SER A 286 15.04 -18.05 -21.12
CA SER A 286 14.66 -19.45 -20.93
C SER A 286 13.40 -19.86 -21.69
N GLY A 287 12.68 -18.92 -22.32
CA GLY A 287 11.40 -19.15 -22.99
C GLY A 287 10.20 -19.15 -22.06
N LYS A 288 10.40 -19.04 -20.74
CA LYS A 288 9.32 -18.93 -19.75
C LYS A 288 8.78 -17.51 -19.69
N ARG A 289 7.51 -17.35 -19.28
CA ARG A 289 6.88 -16.05 -19.09
C ARG A 289 7.41 -15.36 -17.83
N GLU A 290 7.54 -14.04 -17.90
CA GLU A 290 8.02 -13.19 -16.82
C GLU A 290 7.20 -11.90 -16.76
N LEU A 291 7.23 -11.23 -15.62
CA LEU A 291 6.72 -9.86 -15.47
C LEU A 291 7.92 -8.91 -15.51
N ARG A 292 7.79 -7.75 -16.16
CA ARG A 292 8.85 -6.73 -16.24
C ARG A 292 8.28 -5.33 -16.49
N ASP A 293 9.14 -4.32 -16.44
CA ASP A 293 8.82 -2.92 -16.79
C ASP A 293 7.55 -2.42 -16.08
N GLY A 294 7.48 -2.66 -14.78
CA GLY A 294 6.29 -2.43 -13.99
C GLY A 294 6.21 -1.02 -13.41
N VAL A 295 4.99 -0.59 -13.13
CA VAL A 295 4.68 0.59 -12.32
C VAL A 295 3.60 0.20 -11.34
N ILE A 296 3.78 0.56 -10.08
CA ILE A 296 2.74 0.55 -9.05
C ILE A 296 2.50 1.97 -8.59
N GLY A 297 1.24 2.33 -8.35
CA GLY A 297 0.89 3.61 -7.78
C GLY A 297 -0.43 3.53 -7.05
N GLY A 298 -0.71 4.54 -6.24
CA GLY A 298 -1.93 4.63 -5.46
C GLY A 298 -1.90 5.84 -4.54
N ARG A 299 -2.90 5.91 -3.67
CA ARG A 299 -3.12 7.06 -2.77
C ARG A 299 -2.68 6.70 -1.37
N TRP A 300 -1.79 7.49 -0.79
CA TRP A 300 -1.35 7.34 0.60
C TRP A 300 -2.14 8.30 1.48
N LYS A 301 -3.14 7.78 2.20
CA LYS A 301 -3.88 8.58 3.16
C LYS A 301 -2.93 9.09 4.24
N THR A 302 -2.88 10.40 4.42
CA THR A 302 -1.88 11.03 5.30
C THR A 302 -2.03 10.61 6.75
N SER A 303 -3.26 10.46 7.27
CA SER A 303 -3.52 9.93 8.61
C SER A 303 -2.94 8.53 8.83
N ASP A 304 -3.03 7.66 7.83
CA ASP A 304 -2.59 6.27 7.93
C ASP A 304 -1.06 6.20 7.86
N PHE A 305 -0.45 6.99 6.97
CA PHE A 305 1.00 7.10 6.87
C PHE A 305 1.61 7.71 8.15
N LEU A 306 1.03 8.78 8.69
CA LEU A 306 1.44 9.38 9.97
C LEU A 306 1.29 8.42 11.14
N ALA A 307 0.24 7.58 11.13
CA ALA A 307 0.05 6.53 12.12
C ALA A 307 1.15 5.46 12.09
N GLN A 308 1.75 5.19 10.93
CA GLN A 308 2.93 4.32 10.82
C GLN A 308 4.20 5.05 11.27
N VAL A 309 4.45 6.26 10.77
CA VAL A 309 5.65 7.05 11.09
C VAL A 309 5.81 7.24 12.59
N ARG A 310 4.75 7.60 13.32
CA ARG A 310 4.84 7.82 14.78
C ARG A 310 5.27 6.57 15.56
N THR A 311 5.12 5.37 14.99
CA THR A 311 5.46 4.10 15.65
C THR A 311 6.87 3.61 15.37
N ILE A 312 7.63 4.32 14.53
CA ILE A 312 9.02 3.97 14.21
C ILE A 312 9.85 3.96 15.48
N PHE A 313 10.54 2.85 15.72
CA PHE A 313 11.50 2.69 16.79
C PHE A 313 12.93 2.97 16.32
N LEU A 314 13.65 3.75 17.11
CA LEU A 314 15.03 4.15 16.89
C LEU A 314 15.88 3.56 18.00
N ALA A 315 16.68 2.54 17.67
CA ALA A 315 17.56 1.88 18.64
C ALA A 315 18.71 2.81 19.04
N ASN A 316 19.39 3.40 18.05
CA ASN A 316 20.43 4.41 18.27
C ASN A 316 20.60 5.29 17.02
N SER A 317 19.85 6.39 16.92
CA SER A 317 19.88 7.28 15.75
C SER A 317 19.63 8.72 16.17
N ASN A 318 20.36 9.67 15.57
CA ASN A 318 20.20 11.11 15.81
C ASN A 318 20.25 11.51 17.30
N GLY A 319 21.05 10.81 18.12
CA GLY A 319 21.14 11.04 19.57
C GLY A 319 19.96 10.51 20.39
N LEU A 320 19.01 9.82 19.76
CA LEU A 320 17.93 9.08 20.39
C LEU A 320 18.36 7.63 20.62
N VAL A 321 18.02 7.08 21.78
CA VAL A 321 18.36 5.71 22.19
C VAL A 321 17.09 5.02 22.66
N ASN A 322 16.79 3.84 22.09
CA ASN A 322 15.60 3.04 22.39
C ASN A 322 14.31 3.89 22.45
N THR A 323 14.13 4.75 21.46
CA THR A 323 13.07 5.77 21.45
C THR A 323 12.09 5.47 20.31
N THR A 324 10.80 5.55 20.59
CA THR A 324 9.76 5.56 19.55
C THR A 324 9.41 7.00 19.18
N LEU A 325 9.10 7.29 17.92
CA LEU A 325 8.82 8.68 17.49
C LEU A 325 7.62 9.34 18.21
N CYS A 326 6.69 8.55 18.72
CA CYS A 326 5.57 9.02 19.53
C CYS A 326 5.90 9.29 21.00
N ASP A 327 7.13 9.00 21.45
CA ASP A 327 7.54 9.23 22.83
C ASP A 327 7.67 10.73 23.13
N ASP A 328 7.45 11.10 24.40
CA ASP A 328 7.52 12.49 24.85
C ASP A 328 8.97 12.99 25.04
N VAL A 329 9.79 12.89 23.99
CA VAL A 329 11.18 13.35 23.99
C VAL A 329 11.41 14.40 22.89
N PRO A 330 12.13 15.51 23.19
CA PRO A 330 12.26 16.62 22.24
C PRO A 330 12.76 16.22 20.85
N GLY A 331 13.75 15.33 20.75
CA GLY A 331 14.27 14.87 19.46
C GLY A 331 13.27 14.08 18.63
N ALA A 332 12.48 13.20 19.26
CA ALA A 332 11.43 12.44 18.59
C ALA A 332 10.32 13.36 18.05
N LYS A 333 9.89 14.33 18.86
CA LYS A 333 8.89 15.34 18.45
C LYS A 333 9.37 16.18 17.27
N LEU A 334 10.64 16.59 17.27
CA LEU A 334 11.21 17.35 16.16
C LEU A 334 11.23 16.53 14.88
N ILE A 335 11.68 15.26 14.93
CA ILE A 335 11.71 14.38 13.75
C ILE A 335 10.29 14.15 13.23
N TYR A 336 9.36 13.78 14.12
CA TYR A 336 7.97 13.54 13.74
C TYR A 336 7.31 14.79 13.14
N GLY A 337 7.45 15.95 13.79
CA GLY A 337 6.89 17.21 13.30
C GLY A 337 7.43 17.59 11.92
N SER A 338 8.73 17.42 11.71
CA SER A 338 9.40 17.69 10.43
C SER A 338 8.88 16.81 9.29
N VAL A 339 8.69 15.51 9.56
CA VAL A 339 8.09 14.57 8.59
C VAL A 339 6.62 14.90 8.37
N LYS A 340 5.87 15.22 9.44
CA LYS A 340 4.47 15.60 9.36
C LYS A 340 4.26 16.83 8.47
N ASP A 341 5.04 17.89 8.66
CA ASP A 341 4.92 19.10 7.85
C ASP A 341 5.11 18.77 6.36
N THR A 342 6.10 17.93 6.03
CA THR A 342 6.36 17.50 4.64
C THR A 342 5.22 16.66 4.05
N ILE A 343 4.67 15.71 4.82
CA ILE A 343 3.51 14.91 4.40
C ILE A 343 2.31 15.83 4.16
N CYS A 344 2.11 16.80 5.05
CA CYS A 344 0.99 17.71 4.96
C CYS A 344 1.12 18.66 3.76
N ASP A 345 2.32 19.15 3.46
CA ASP A 345 2.57 19.98 2.29
C ASP A 345 2.47 19.21 0.96
N GLY A 346 2.60 17.87 1.02
CA GLY A 346 2.47 16.98 -0.13
C GLY A 346 1.06 16.54 -0.49
N ARG A 347 0.02 16.97 0.24
CA ARG A 347 -1.36 16.56 -0.05
C ARG A 347 -1.85 17.15 -1.36
N ASP A 348 -2.15 16.29 -2.31
CA ASP A 348 -2.54 16.64 -3.67
C ASP A 348 -3.85 15.98 -4.11
N ILE A 349 -4.27 14.92 -3.42
CA ILE A 349 -5.37 14.07 -3.87
C ILE A 349 -6.30 13.63 -2.71
N ARG A 350 -7.48 13.09 -3.03
CA ARG A 350 -8.35 12.40 -2.06
C ARG A 350 -7.95 10.94 -1.84
N SER A 351 -8.10 10.42 -0.64
CA SER A 351 -7.81 9.00 -0.33
C SER A 351 -8.90 8.03 -0.82
N ASP A 352 -10.12 8.51 -1.02
CA ASP A 352 -11.33 7.75 -1.32
C ASP A 352 -11.80 7.86 -2.78
N SER A 353 -10.94 8.38 -3.65
CA SER A 353 -11.23 8.63 -5.08
C SER A 353 -12.47 9.53 -5.28
N GLU A 354 -12.75 10.42 -4.32
CA GLU A 354 -13.79 11.46 -4.40
C GLU A 354 -13.25 12.79 -4.95
N ASP A 355 -12.26 12.71 -5.85
CA ASP A 355 -11.71 13.89 -6.52
C ASP A 355 -12.79 14.63 -7.34
N GLY A 356 -12.60 15.93 -7.53
CA GLY A 356 -13.55 16.80 -8.22
C GLY A 356 -14.81 17.17 -7.42
N LYS A 357 -15.02 16.60 -6.23
CA LYS A 357 -16.22 16.87 -5.39
C LYS A 357 -16.09 18.10 -4.49
N GLY A 358 -15.02 18.88 -4.61
CA GLY A 358 -14.78 20.06 -3.78
C GLY A 358 -14.45 19.75 -2.31
N LEU A 359 -13.97 18.54 -2.03
CA LEU A 359 -13.53 18.10 -0.69
C LEU A 359 -12.03 18.43 -0.48
N PRO A 360 -11.54 18.56 0.78
CA PRO A 360 -10.12 18.83 1.05
C PRO A 360 -9.21 17.67 0.67
N CYS A 361 -8.01 17.95 0.17
CA CYS A 361 -6.98 16.93 -0.07
C CYS A 361 -6.56 16.29 1.27
N ASP A 362 -6.58 14.95 1.34
CA ASP A 362 -6.23 14.18 2.55
C ASP A 362 -5.22 13.04 2.28
N ALA A 363 -4.78 12.90 1.04
CA ALA A 363 -3.81 11.90 0.61
C ALA A 363 -2.70 12.52 -0.24
N ILE A 364 -1.64 11.72 -0.38
CA ILE A 364 -0.52 11.96 -1.27
C ILE A 364 -0.60 10.92 -2.38
N SER A 365 -0.58 11.34 -3.65
CA SER A 365 -0.38 10.44 -4.77
C SER A 365 1.05 9.90 -4.77
N ALA A 366 1.23 8.60 -4.95
CA ALA A 366 2.55 8.00 -4.99
C ALA A 366 2.64 6.96 -6.09
N GLY A 367 3.77 6.96 -6.79
CA GLY A 367 4.11 6.00 -7.84
C GLY A 367 5.55 5.52 -7.71
N ALA A 368 5.77 4.25 -8.06
CA ALA A 368 7.09 3.64 -8.12
C ALA A 368 7.19 2.70 -9.33
N ARG A 369 8.35 2.71 -10.00
CA ARG A 369 8.73 1.68 -10.96
C ARG A 369 9.04 0.42 -10.17
N ILE A 370 8.57 -0.71 -10.68
CA ILE A 370 8.92 -2.02 -10.17
C ILE A 370 9.64 -2.83 -11.25
N GLU A 371 10.74 -3.46 -10.85
CA GLU A 371 11.31 -4.56 -11.60
C GLU A 371 11.03 -5.85 -10.84
N THR A 372 10.72 -6.90 -11.59
CA THR A 372 10.48 -8.23 -11.02
C THR A 372 11.40 -9.24 -11.66
N TYR A 373 11.58 -10.36 -10.98
CA TYR A 373 12.20 -11.56 -11.52
C TYR A 373 11.26 -12.74 -11.36
N ARG A 374 11.38 -13.70 -12.26
CA ARG A 374 10.53 -14.88 -12.24
C ARG A 374 10.91 -15.76 -11.03
N VAL A 375 9.90 -16.29 -10.34
CA VAL A 375 10.03 -17.41 -9.38
C VAL A 375 9.16 -18.58 -9.83
N ASN A 376 9.55 -19.80 -9.47
CA ASN A 376 8.83 -21.02 -9.82
C ASN A 376 7.60 -21.24 -8.93
N GLU A 377 7.71 -20.92 -7.64
CA GLU A 377 6.72 -21.26 -6.62
C GLU A 377 6.50 -20.09 -5.65
N LEU A 378 5.36 -20.11 -4.97
CA LEU A 378 5.12 -19.26 -3.81
C LEU A 378 5.83 -19.87 -2.60
N GLY A 379 6.43 -19.03 -1.77
CA GLY A 379 6.94 -19.48 -0.48
C GLY A 379 5.84 -19.64 0.57
N THR A 380 6.24 -19.83 1.82
CA THR A 380 5.31 -20.09 2.92
C THR A 380 4.86 -18.81 3.61
N PHE A 381 3.63 -18.81 4.14
CA PHE A 381 3.15 -17.71 4.97
C PHE A 381 3.75 -17.77 6.38
N ALA A 382 4.27 -16.63 6.85
CA ALA A 382 4.79 -16.42 8.19
C ALA A 382 4.15 -15.19 8.84
N MET A 383 3.97 -15.20 10.16
CA MET A 383 3.48 -14.01 10.87
C MET A 383 4.62 -13.03 11.10
N PRO A 384 4.45 -11.73 10.83
CA PRO A 384 5.47 -10.73 11.12
C PRO A 384 5.65 -10.54 12.62
N ASN A 385 6.83 -10.06 12.99
CA ASN A 385 7.05 -9.54 14.34
C ASN A 385 6.32 -8.20 14.45
N ASP A 386 5.34 -8.09 15.33
CA ASP A 386 4.55 -6.86 15.51
C ASP A 386 5.30 -5.77 16.31
N GLY A 387 6.48 -6.09 16.84
CA GLY A 387 7.29 -5.19 17.66
C GLY A 387 6.64 -4.78 18.97
N GLY A 388 5.55 -5.47 19.36
CA GLY A 388 4.71 -5.13 20.50
C GLY A 388 3.90 -3.84 20.33
N VAL A 389 3.02 -3.55 21.29
CA VAL A 389 2.22 -2.32 21.26
C VAL A 389 3.10 -1.11 21.58
N ARG A 390 3.11 -0.13 20.68
CA ARG A 390 3.80 1.16 20.85
C ARG A 390 2.82 2.31 20.97
N CYS A 391 3.27 3.44 21.50
CA CYS A 391 2.50 4.69 21.54
C CYS A 391 1.20 4.61 22.36
N GLN A 392 1.21 3.94 23.53
CA GLN A 392 0.05 3.81 24.43
C GLN A 392 -0.29 5.09 25.23
N ALA A 393 -0.10 6.27 24.63
CA ALA A 393 -0.25 7.62 25.21
C ALA A 393 0.95 8.13 26.06
N PRO A 394 1.21 9.47 26.12
CA PRO A 394 0.31 10.55 25.68
C PRO A 394 0.82 11.57 24.65
N ALA A 395 2.02 11.47 24.06
CA ALA A 395 2.58 12.64 23.36
C ALA A 395 2.09 12.88 21.91
N ILE A 396 1.66 11.85 21.17
CA ILE A 396 1.07 12.01 19.83
C ILE A 396 -0.26 11.22 19.76
N PRO A 397 -1.42 11.88 19.57
CA PRO A 397 -2.72 11.21 19.56
C PRO A 397 -2.83 10.11 18.52
N LEU A 398 -3.60 9.06 18.84
CA LEU A 398 -4.12 8.13 17.84
C LEU A 398 -5.01 8.92 16.87
N GLY A 399 -4.69 8.90 15.57
CA GLY A 399 -5.39 9.70 14.57
C GLY A 399 -4.89 11.14 14.44
N ASP A 400 -3.61 11.40 14.73
CA ASP A 400 -2.99 12.65 14.30
C ASP A 400 -3.07 12.77 12.78
N ASP A 401 -3.48 13.96 12.33
CA ASP A 401 -3.76 14.24 10.93
C ASP A 401 -3.19 15.60 10.56
N CYS A 402 -3.16 15.87 9.27
CA CYS A 402 -2.78 17.15 8.76
C CYS A 402 -3.82 18.22 9.13
N PRO A 403 -3.38 19.46 9.39
CA PRO A 403 -4.30 20.55 9.64
C PRO A 403 -5.20 20.78 8.40
N PRO A 404 -6.48 21.13 8.64
CA PRO A 404 -7.48 21.29 7.58
C PRO A 404 -7.22 22.49 6.69
#